data_AF-A0A7C5VCD7-F1
#
_entry.id   AF-A0A7C5VCD7-F1
#
_cell.length_a   1.000
_cell.length_b   1.000
_cell.length_c   1.000
_cell.angle_alpha   90.00
_cell.angle_beta   90.00
_cell.angle_gamma   90.00
#
_symmetry.space_group_name_H-M   'P 1'
#
loop_
_entity.id
_entity.type
_entity.pdbx_description
1 polymer ?
#
loop_
_entity_poly.entity_id
_entity_poly.type
_entity_poly.pdbx_seq_one_letter_code
_entity_poly.pdbx_strand_id
1 'polypeptide(L)'
;MNDSLDATVCGLSCSRCQFVKSQCHGCNAVKGKPFWTDRIPGNICPIFNCCRYEKLLEHCGLCKDFPCELFISLRDPQMSDSEFKESIQERQKVLLLRRKMGKSFWIEHSQSSPTDLEK
;
A
#
# COMPACT_ATOMS: atom_id res chain seq x y z
N MET A 1 -4.96 -15.71 -7.57
CA MET A 1 -4.79 -14.64 -6.57
C MET A 1 -5.48 -13.41 -7.15
N ASN A 2 -6.64 -13.02 -6.61
CA ASN A 2 -7.32 -11.80 -7.04
C ASN A 2 -6.65 -10.61 -6.35
N ASP A 3 -5.64 -10.07 -7.02
CA ASP A 3 -4.92 -8.89 -6.51
C ASP A 3 -5.74 -7.63 -6.82
N SER A 4 -6.57 -7.22 -5.86
CA SER A 4 -7.34 -5.96 -5.94
C SER A 4 -6.40 -4.75 -5.98
N LEU A 5 -6.76 -3.75 -6.79
CA LEU A 5 -6.05 -2.44 -6.88
C LEU A 5 -6.06 -1.71 -5.52
N ASP A 6 -7.00 -2.05 -4.64
CA ASP A 6 -7.17 -1.44 -3.32
C ASP A 6 -6.65 -2.33 -2.18
N ALA A 7 -6.05 -3.46 -2.53
CA ALA A 7 -5.41 -4.38 -1.60
C ALA A 7 -3.87 -4.24 -1.62
N THR A 8 -3.34 -3.02 -1.72
CA THR A 8 -1.88 -2.83 -1.73
C THR A 8 -1.25 -3.12 -0.38
N VAL A 9 0.04 -3.49 -0.41
CA VAL A 9 0.81 -3.84 0.78
C VAL A 9 0.98 -2.68 1.76
N CYS A 10 1.00 -1.44 1.26
CA CYS A 10 1.33 -0.24 2.04
C CYS A 10 0.11 0.58 2.46
N GLY A 11 -1.10 0.13 2.11
CA GLY A 11 -2.35 0.84 2.44
C GLY A 11 -2.74 1.95 1.47
N LEU A 12 -1.97 2.17 0.40
CA LEU A 12 -2.39 3.05 -0.69
C LEU A 12 -3.44 2.38 -1.57
N SER A 13 -4.24 3.18 -2.25
CA SER A 13 -5.19 2.72 -3.25
C SER A 13 -4.62 2.95 -4.65
N CYS A 14 -4.37 1.88 -5.41
CA CYS A 14 -4.00 2.02 -6.81
C CYS A 14 -5.20 2.48 -7.66
N SER A 15 -6.45 2.23 -7.25
CA SER A 15 -7.62 2.72 -7.99
C SER A 15 -7.72 4.25 -8.01
N ARG A 16 -7.18 4.92 -6.97
CA ARG A 16 -7.07 6.39 -6.86
C ARG A 16 -5.76 6.96 -7.43
N CYS A 17 -4.88 6.12 -7.97
CA CYS A 17 -3.60 6.57 -8.51
C CYS A 17 -3.75 7.03 -9.95
N GLN A 18 -3.37 8.28 -10.25
CA GLN A 18 -3.44 8.87 -11.60
C GLN A 18 -2.63 8.12 -12.67
N PHE A 19 -1.64 7.32 -12.28
CA PHE A 19 -0.80 6.55 -13.21
C PHE A 19 -1.39 5.19 -13.58
N VAL A 20 -2.38 4.72 -12.81
CA VAL A 20 -3.05 3.44 -13.07
C VAL A 20 -3.96 3.62 -14.27
N LYS A 21 -3.75 2.80 -15.32
CA LYS A 21 -4.32 2.86 -16.68
C LYS A 21 -3.54 3.66 -17.73
N SER A 22 -2.49 4.38 -17.34
CA SER A 22 -1.59 5.03 -18.32
C SER A 22 -0.22 4.34 -18.35
N GLN A 23 0.53 4.45 -17.26
CA GLN A 23 1.92 4.00 -17.18
C GLN A 23 2.13 2.87 -16.16
N CYS A 24 1.08 2.49 -15.42
CA CYS A 24 1.14 1.47 -14.38
C CYS A 24 -0.12 0.59 -14.36
N HIS A 25 0.06 -0.68 -13.98
CA HIS A 25 -1.03 -1.65 -13.82
C HIS A 25 -1.39 -1.91 -12.34
N GLY A 26 -0.84 -1.11 -11.43
CA GLY A 26 -0.98 -1.26 -9.98
C GLY A 26 0.13 -2.10 -9.36
N CYS A 27 0.53 -1.76 -8.13
CA CYS A 27 1.73 -2.30 -7.48
C CYS A 27 1.74 -3.83 -7.37
N ASN A 28 0.59 -4.46 -7.15
CA ASN A 28 0.49 -5.92 -7.10
C ASN A 28 0.73 -6.54 -8.49
N ALA A 29 0.11 -6.00 -9.54
CA ALA A 29 0.26 -6.50 -10.92
C ALA A 29 1.70 -6.36 -11.42
N VAL A 30 2.36 -5.24 -11.10
CA VAL A 30 3.77 -5.00 -11.44
C VAL A 30 4.74 -5.59 -10.41
N LYS A 31 4.26 -6.40 -9.46
CA LYS A 31 5.08 -7.10 -8.45
C LYS A 31 6.03 -6.19 -7.67
N GLY A 32 5.56 -4.99 -7.33
CA GLY A 32 6.32 -3.98 -6.61
C GLY A 32 7.27 -3.15 -7.46
N LYS A 33 7.21 -3.25 -8.79
CA LYS A 33 8.10 -2.55 -9.73
C LYS A 33 7.37 -1.53 -10.63
N PRO A 34 6.73 -0.48 -10.06
CA PRO A 34 6.19 0.61 -10.87
C PRO A 34 7.32 1.40 -11.55
N PHE A 35 6.96 2.21 -12.56
CA PHE A 35 7.90 2.95 -13.42
C PHE A 35 8.96 3.79 -12.66
N TRP A 36 8.64 4.31 -11.47
CA TRP A 36 9.59 5.12 -10.71
C TRP A 36 10.72 4.29 -10.09
N THR A 37 10.55 2.97 -9.97
CA THR A 37 11.55 2.11 -9.33
C THR A 37 12.84 1.96 -10.13
N ASP A 38 12.83 2.27 -11.43
CA ASP A 38 14.03 2.29 -12.28
C ASP A 38 15.10 3.30 -11.80
N ARG A 39 14.70 4.22 -10.90
CA ARG A 39 15.57 5.26 -10.34
C ARG A 39 16.12 4.93 -8.96
N ILE A 40 15.82 3.75 -8.41
CA ILE A 40 16.29 3.34 -7.07
C ILE A 40 17.05 2.02 -7.11
N PRO A 41 18.00 1.80 -6.20
CA PRO A 41 18.71 0.52 -6.10
C PRO A 41 17.74 -0.66 -5.94
N GLY A 42 17.99 -1.73 -6.71
CA GLY A 42 17.19 -2.96 -6.68
C GLY A 42 15.96 -2.96 -7.61
N ASN A 43 15.62 -1.84 -8.23
CA ASN A 43 14.50 -1.71 -9.19
C ASN A 43 13.19 -2.30 -8.66
N ILE A 44 12.91 -2.05 -7.36
CA ILE A 44 11.71 -2.52 -6.67
C ILE A 44 11.37 -1.60 -5.50
N CYS A 45 10.08 -1.37 -5.25
CA CYS A 45 9.60 -0.62 -4.10
C CYS A 45 10.07 -1.29 -2.79
N PRO A 46 10.83 -0.58 -1.92
CA PRO A 46 11.37 -1.15 -0.70
C PRO A 46 10.30 -1.71 0.25
N ILE A 47 9.17 -1.01 0.41
CA ILE A 47 8.06 -1.48 1.24
C ILE A 47 7.47 -2.77 0.67
N PHE A 48 7.32 -2.87 -0.66
CA PHE A 48 6.78 -4.07 -1.29
C PHE A 48 7.73 -5.25 -1.13
N ASN A 49 9.03 -5.03 -1.37
CA ASN A 49 10.04 -6.06 -1.22
C ASN A 49 10.07 -6.62 0.20
N CYS A 50 10.16 -5.72 1.18
CA CYS A 50 10.18 -6.10 2.59
C CYS A 50 8.91 -6.84 3.00
N CYS A 51 7.73 -6.33 2.61
CA CYS A 51 6.46 -6.93 2.99
C CYS A 51 6.25 -8.31 2.35
N ARG A 52 6.40 -8.44 1.02
CA ARG A 52 5.98 -9.63 0.27
C ARG A 52 7.07 -10.68 0.12
N TYR A 53 8.33 -10.26 -0.03
CA TYR A 53 9.43 -11.18 -0.36
C TYR A 53 10.33 -11.49 0.84
N GLU A 54 10.56 -10.53 1.74
CA GLU A 54 11.39 -10.77 2.93
C GLU A 54 10.56 -11.30 4.10
N LYS A 55 9.48 -10.60 4.47
CA LYS A 55 8.65 -10.94 5.64
C LYS A 55 7.47 -11.87 5.30
N LEU A 56 7.19 -12.10 4.01
CA LEU A 56 6.11 -12.97 3.52
C LEU A 56 4.72 -12.60 4.08
N LEU A 57 4.45 -11.31 4.25
CA LEU A 57 3.19 -10.77 4.75
C LEU A 57 2.27 -10.36 3.60
N GLU A 58 0.97 -10.29 3.90
CA GLU A 58 -0.01 -9.78 2.95
C GLU A 58 0.06 -8.25 2.81
N HIS A 59 0.20 -7.55 3.92
CA HIS A 59 0.31 -6.10 3.98
C HIS A 59 1.06 -5.67 5.24
N CYS A 60 1.59 -4.45 5.25
CA CYS A 60 2.43 -3.92 6.32
C CYS A 60 1.74 -3.90 7.70
N GLY A 61 0.41 -3.78 7.74
CA GLY A 61 -0.36 -3.82 8.99
C GLY A 61 -0.24 -5.12 9.77
N LEU A 62 0.17 -6.23 9.13
CA LEU A 62 0.45 -7.50 9.80
C LEU A 62 1.87 -7.59 10.36
N CYS A 63 2.74 -6.60 10.08
CA CYS A 63 4.10 -6.59 10.61
C CYS A 63 4.06 -6.33 12.12
N LYS A 64 4.84 -7.12 12.88
CA LYS A 64 4.99 -6.95 14.33
C LYS A 64 5.57 -5.58 14.72
N ASP A 65 6.35 -4.98 13.83
CA ASP A 65 7.03 -3.69 14.04
C ASP A 65 6.21 -2.52 13.44
N PHE A 66 4.94 -2.72 13.10
CA PHE A 66 4.13 -1.71 12.41
C PHE A 66 3.66 -0.58 13.37
N PRO A 67 3.78 0.71 12.97
CA PRO A 67 4.44 1.22 11.77
C PRO A 67 5.97 1.25 11.95
N CYS A 68 6.72 0.65 11.01
CA CYS A 68 8.18 0.61 11.07
C CYS A 68 8.83 1.78 10.33
N GLU A 69 10.13 2.02 10.59
CA GLU A 69 10.90 3.12 10.00
C GLU A 69 10.80 3.17 8.46
N LEU A 70 10.96 2.01 7.79
CA LEU A 70 10.84 1.93 6.33
C LEU A 70 9.47 2.41 5.83
N PHE A 71 8.41 2.13 6.59
CA PHE A 71 7.06 2.51 6.22
C PHE A 71 6.82 4.02 6.34
N ILE A 72 7.36 4.64 7.39
CA ILE A 72 7.16 6.06 7.72
C ILE A 72 8.16 6.99 7.04
N SER A 73 9.26 6.46 6.49
CA SER A 73 10.29 7.25 5.80
C SER A 73 10.17 7.24 4.28
N LEU A 74 9.61 6.18 3.66
CA LEU A 74 9.47 6.13 2.20
C LEU A 74 8.44 7.15 1.72
N ARG A 75 8.94 8.17 1.03
CA ARG A 75 8.24 9.40 0.69
C ARG A 75 8.29 9.67 -0.82
N ASP A 76 7.20 10.22 -1.34
CA ASP A 76 7.20 10.83 -2.67
C ASP A 76 7.91 12.20 -2.57
N PRO A 77 9.02 12.44 -3.31
CA PRO A 77 9.71 13.73 -3.30
C PRO A 77 8.84 14.91 -3.73
N GLN A 78 7.72 14.67 -4.41
CA GLN A 78 6.80 15.71 -4.88
C GLN A 78 5.79 16.15 -3.81
N MET A 79 5.63 15.41 -2.71
CA MET A 79 4.71 15.78 -1.63
C MET A 79 5.28 16.91 -0.76
N SER A 80 4.41 17.78 -0.23
CA SER A 80 4.72 18.63 0.92
C SER A 80 4.78 17.81 2.21
N ASP A 81 5.35 18.37 3.28
CA ASP A 81 5.44 17.69 4.59
C ASP A 81 4.06 17.37 5.18
N SER A 82 3.07 18.24 4.96
CA SER A 82 1.68 17.98 5.40
C SER A 82 1.08 16.80 4.64
N GLU A 83 1.16 16.82 3.30
CA GLU A 83 0.62 15.75 2.47
C GLU A 83 1.27 14.40 2.78
N PHE A 84 2.59 14.38 3.02
CA PHE A 84 3.28 13.17 3.41
C PHE A 84 2.81 12.64 4.76
N LYS A 85 2.70 13.53 5.76
CA LYS A 85 2.22 13.16 7.10
C LYS A 85 0.79 12.62 7.06
N GLU A 86 -0.10 13.27 6.32
CA GLU A 86 -1.49 12.84 6.10
C GLU A 86 -1.53 11.47 5.39
N SER A 87 -0.73 11.29 4.34
CA SER A 87 -0.60 10.01 3.63
C SER A 87 -0.20 8.86 4.55
N ILE A 88 0.78 9.08 5.45
CA ILE A 88 1.18 8.08 6.45
C ILE A 88 0.02 7.74 7.39
N GLN A 89 -0.71 8.75 7.88
CA GLN A 89 -1.85 8.54 8.78
C GLN A 89 -2.97 7.73 8.12
N GLU A 90 -3.35 8.08 6.89
CA GLU A 90 -4.41 7.38 6.16
C GLU A 90 -4.02 5.94 5.83
N ARG A 91 -2.79 5.72 5.36
CA ARG A 91 -2.27 4.38 5.12
C ARG A 91 -2.28 3.52 6.39
N GLN A 92 -1.96 4.09 7.55
CA GLN A 92 -2.03 3.38 8.83
C GLN A 92 -3.45 2.97 9.19
N LYS A 93 -4.43 3.88 9.09
CA LYS A 93 -5.84 3.59 9.34
C LYS A 93 -6.34 2.42 8.47
N VAL A 94 -6.09 2.50 7.17
CA VAL A 94 -6.46 1.45 6.21
C VAL A 94 -5.86 0.09 6.59
N LEU A 95 -4.56 0.06 6.91
CA LEU A 95 -3.88 -1.19 7.25
C LEU A 95 -4.33 -1.79 8.59
N LEU A 96 -4.67 -0.95 9.58
CA LEU A 96 -5.23 -1.40 10.86
C LEU A 96 -6.65 -1.94 10.71
N LEU A 97 -7.49 -1.28 9.90
CA LEU A 97 -8.82 -1.78 9.56
C LEU A 97 -8.74 -3.13 8.84
N ARG A 98 -7.88 -3.23 7.82
CA ARG A 98 -7.66 -4.48 7.09
C ARG A 98 -7.14 -5.60 7.98
N ARG A 99 -6.27 -5.30 8.95
CA ARG A 99 -5.81 -6.26 9.96
C ARG A 99 -6.97 -6.78 10.80
N LYS A 100 -7.91 -5.92 11.22
CA LYS A 100 -9.07 -6.30 12.05
C LYS A 100 -10.09 -7.14 11.28
N MET A 101 -10.39 -6.75 10.05
CA MET A 101 -11.43 -7.37 9.23
C MET A 101 -11.00 -8.70 8.61
N GLY A 102 -9.70 -8.90 8.40
CA GLY A 102 -9.17 -10.08 7.74
C GLY A 102 -9.36 -10.05 6.22
N LYS A 103 -8.70 -10.99 5.55
CA LYS A 103 -8.52 -10.99 4.09
C LYS A 103 -9.84 -11.10 3.31
N SER A 104 -10.68 -12.08 3.65
CA SER A 104 -11.90 -12.38 2.89
C SER A 104 -12.87 -11.20 2.90
N PHE A 105 -13.09 -10.61 4.07
CA PHE A 105 -13.95 -9.44 4.22
C PHE A 105 -13.42 -8.23 3.42
N TRP A 106 -12.11 -7.95 3.51
CA TRP A 106 -11.51 -6.83 2.78
C TRP A 106 -11.64 -6.98 1.27
N ILE A 107 -11.41 -8.18 0.72
CA ILE A 107 -11.52 -8.41 -0.73
C ILE A 107 -12.96 -8.15 -1.20
N GLU A 108 -13.95 -8.65 -0.46
CA GLU A 108 -15.37 -8.50 -0.79
C GLU A 108 -15.85 -7.05 -0.70
N HIS A 109 -15.29 -6.25 0.22
CA HIS A 109 -15.79 -4.91 0.52
C HIS A 109 -14.83 -3.76 0.15
N SER A 110 -13.69 -4.05 -0.49
CA SER A 110 -12.68 -3.04 -0.87
C SER A 110 -13.15 -1.97 -1.87
N GLN A 111 -14.36 -2.10 -2.42
CA GLN A 111 -15.00 -1.11 -3.28
C GLN A 111 -15.78 -0.03 -2.51
N SER A 112 -16.01 -0.23 -1.21
CA SER A 112 -16.68 0.73 -0.33
C SER A 112 -15.66 1.66 0.34
N SER A 113 -16.01 2.92 0.60
CA SER A 113 -15.10 3.84 1.29
C SER A 113 -14.74 3.29 2.67
N PRO A 114 -13.50 3.50 3.20
CA PRO A 114 -13.15 3.08 4.56
C PRO A 114 -14.12 3.57 5.64
N THR A 115 -14.75 4.74 5.43
CA THR A 115 -15.80 5.32 6.28
C THR A 115 -17.11 4.51 6.29
N ASP A 116 -17.37 3.74 5.25
CA ASP A 116 -18.58 2.93 5.12
C ASP A 116 -18.44 1.56 5.81
N LEU A 117 -17.22 1.20 6.21
CA LEU A 117 -16.87 -0.09 6.83
C LEU A 117 -16.82 -0.01 8.38
N GLU A 118 -17.06 1.17 8.96
CA GLU A 118 -17.03 1.43 10.41
C GLU A 118 -18.44 1.44 11.06
N LYS A 119 -19.50 1.07 10.31
CA LYS A 119 -20.85 0.87 10.83
C LYS A 119 -21.12 -0.60 11.17
#